data_AF-A0A3R9PJ46-F1
#
_entry.id   AF-A0A3R9PJ46-F1
#
_cell.length_a   1.000
_cell.length_b   1.000
_cell.length_c   1.000
_cell.angle_alpha   90.00
_cell.angle_beta   90.00
_cell.angle_gamma   90.00
#
_symmetry.space_group_name_H-M   'P 1'
#
loop_
_entity.id
_entity.type
_entity.pdbx_description
1 polymer ?
#
loop_
_entity_poly.entity_id
_entity_poly.type
_entity_poly.pdbx_seq_one_letter_code
_entity_poly.pdbx_strand_id
1 'polypeptide(L)'
;LGIAVARALLIFSPISGYIFGSLGRTATVGGASQIQILSASSSDGQHWAIDVKNLGPGTVSSTGATDWKVFIDGTSCDTSSWGTAGLTWTVGSTVTVQCSLSSAVPTTKQHNIVVYGPGGTQAQYLYYPPPS
;
A
#
# COMPACT_ATOMS: atom_id res chain seq x y z
N LEU A 1 15.67 -26.77 40.11
CA LEU A 1 14.75 -26.48 38.98
C LEU A 1 14.43 -24.98 38.82
N GLY A 2 14.35 -24.17 39.89
CA GLY A 2 13.89 -22.76 39.81
C GLY A 2 14.85 -21.71 39.22
N ILE A 3 16.16 -21.97 39.18
CA ILE A 3 17.15 -20.99 38.68
C ILE A 3 17.23 -21.00 37.13
N ALA A 4 16.98 -22.14 36.49
CA ALA A 4 17.00 -22.27 35.03
C ALA A 4 15.82 -21.54 34.37
N VAL A 5 14.63 -21.63 34.98
CA VAL A 5 13.41 -20.96 34.50
C VAL A 5 13.55 -19.43 34.61
N ALA A 6 14.12 -18.94 35.71
CA ALA A 6 14.38 -17.51 35.89
C ALA A 6 15.39 -16.93 34.87
N ARG A 7 16.42 -17.71 34.49
CA ARG A 7 17.36 -17.31 33.43
C ARG A 7 16.72 -17.23 32.05
N ALA A 8 15.75 -18.09 31.73
CA ALA A 8 15.02 -18.02 30.47
C ALA A 8 14.16 -16.75 30.37
N LEU A 9 13.42 -16.41 31.44
CA LEU A 9 12.60 -15.19 31.49
C LEU A 9 13.40 -13.89 31.37
N LEU A 10 14.64 -13.86 31.87
CA LEU A 10 15.53 -12.69 31.77
C LEU A 10 16.04 -12.44 30.35
N ILE A 11 16.11 -13.46 29.49
CA ILE A 11 16.54 -13.34 28.09
C ILE A 11 15.35 -13.03 27.16
N PHE A 12 14.15 -13.50 27.50
CA PHE A 12 12.95 -13.22 26.68
C PHE A 12 12.33 -11.84 26.91
N SER A 13 12.56 -11.20 28.07
CA SER A 13 12.03 -9.86 28.34
C SER A 13 12.63 -8.73 27.47
N PRO A 14 13.95 -8.70 27.15
CA PRO A 14 14.50 -7.66 26.28
C PRO A 14 14.27 -7.92 24.78
N ILE A 15 14.18 -9.20 24.36
CA ILE A 15 14.08 -9.56 22.93
C ILE A 15 12.72 -9.12 22.35
N SER A 16 11.62 -9.29 23.09
CA SER A 16 10.31 -8.76 22.67
C SER A 16 10.34 -7.24 22.53
N GLY A 17 10.95 -6.52 23.48
CA GLY A 17 11.06 -5.06 23.41
C GLY A 17 11.91 -4.57 22.23
N TYR A 18 12.98 -5.28 21.86
CA TYR A 18 13.84 -4.90 20.74
C TYR A 18 13.16 -5.16 19.38
N ILE A 19 12.46 -6.28 19.21
CA ILE A 19 11.79 -6.61 17.94
C ILE A 19 10.57 -5.71 17.69
N PHE A 20 9.73 -5.46 18.70
CA PHE A 20 8.60 -4.51 18.56
C PHE A 20 9.06 -3.04 18.56
N GLY A 21 10.16 -2.74 19.25
CA GLY A 21 10.77 -1.41 19.25
C GLY A 21 11.46 -1.07 17.93
N SER A 22 12.11 -2.02 17.26
CA SER A 22 12.77 -1.81 15.97
C SER A 22 11.79 -1.77 14.80
N LEU A 23 10.73 -2.62 14.82
CA LEU A 23 9.66 -2.58 13.82
C LEU A 23 8.78 -1.34 13.96
N GLY A 24 8.52 -0.89 15.20
CA GLY A 24 7.88 0.40 15.46
C GLY A 24 8.75 1.58 15.04
N ARG A 25 10.06 1.53 15.29
CA ARG A 25 10.99 2.59 14.88
C ARG A 25 11.23 2.63 13.38
N THR A 26 11.14 1.55 12.62
CA THR A 26 11.18 1.65 11.14
C THR A 26 10.00 2.44 10.57
N ALA A 27 8.87 2.55 11.29
CA ALA A 27 7.80 3.49 10.95
C ALA A 27 8.03 4.90 11.57
N THR A 28 8.63 5.00 12.75
CA THR A 28 8.72 6.26 13.53
C THR A 28 10.02 7.07 13.39
N VAL A 29 11.17 6.50 13.01
CA VAL A 29 12.44 7.28 12.88
C VAL A 29 12.65 7.95 11.52
N GLY A 30 11.69 7.81 10.59
CA GLY A 30 11.73 8.49 9.29
C GLY A 30 10.46 9.25 8.89
N GLY A 31 9.36 9.16 9.67
CA GLY A 31 8.07 9.67 9.21
C GLY A 31 7.63 9.00 7.90
N ALA A 32 7.78 7.67 7.82
CA ALA A 32 7.48 6.93 6.60
C ALA A 32 6.02 7.18 6.22
N SER A 33 5.80 7.83 5.07
CA SER A 33 4.47 7.95 4.51
C SER A 33 3.88 6.56 4.35
N GLN A 34 2.63 6.37 4.75
CA GLN A 34 1.93 5.09 4.63
C GLN A 34 0.70 5.33 3.78
N ILE A 35 0.46 4.44 2.83
CA ILE A 35 -0.72 4.48 1.98
C ILE A 35 -1.57 3.24 2.22
N GLN A 36 -2.87 3.36 2.01
CA GLN A 36 -3.82 2.25 2.02
C GLN A 36 -4.74 2.36 0.81
N ILE A 37 -4.97 1.26 0.13
CA ILE A 37 -6.01 1.18 -0.89
C ILE A 37 -7.34 0.93 -0.17
N LEU A 38 -8.31 1.82 -0.34
CA LEU A 38 -9.65 1.72 0.25
C LEU A 38 -10.56 0.87 -0.63
N SER A 39 -10.51 1.13 -1.93
CA SER A 39 -11.36 0.52 -2.94
C SER A 39 -10.61 0.46 -4.26
N ALA A 40 -10.96 -0.54 -5.05
CA ALA A 40 -10.62 -0.61 -6.45
C ALA A 40 -11.88 -1.00 -7.22
N SER A 41 -12.08 -0.41 -8.40
CA SER A 41 -13.19 -0.75 -9.27
C SER A 41 -12.75 -0.74 -10.73
N SER A 42 -13.38 -1.61 -11.52
CA SER A 42 -13.23 -1.69 -12.97
C SER A 42 -14.55 -2.19 -13.56
N SER A 43 -14.99 -1.57 -14.65
CA SER A 43 -16.21 -1.94 -15.37
C SER A 43 -15.94 -2.86 -16.56
N ASP A 44 -14.73 -2.81 -17.12
CA ASP A 44 -14.35 -3.49 -18.36
C ASP A 44 -13.13 -4.42 -18.20
N GLY A 45 -12.53 -4.45 -17.00
CA GLY A 45 -11.32 -5.22 -16.70
C GLY A 45 -10.04 -4.61 -17.28
N GLN A 46 -10.14 -3.52 -18.04
CA GLN A 46 -9.03 -2.86 -18.69
C GLN A 46 -8.67 -1.55 -17.99
N HIS A 47 -9.68 -0.75 -17.61
CA HIS A 47 -9.53 0.51 -16.91
C HIS A 47 -9.89 0.33 -15.43
N TRP A 48 -8.99 0.79 -14.56
CA TRP A 48 -9.11 0.62 -13.13
C TRP A 48 -9.05 1.97 -12.43
N ALA A 49 -9.96 2.17 -11.47
CA ALA A 49 -9.94 3.30 -10.55
C ALA A 49 -9.66 2.77 -9.14
N ILE A 50 -8.59 3.26 -8.52
CA ILE A 50 -8.07 2.78 -7.24
C ILE A 50 -8.00 3.95 -6.27
N ASP A 51 -8.76 3.89 -5.18
CA ASP A 51 -8.78 4.93 -4.16
C ASP A 51 -7.72 4.67 -3.10
N VAL A 52 -6.76 5.58 -2.99
CA VAL A 52 -5.60 5.48 -2.11
C VAL A 52 -5.67 6.56 -1.04
N LYS A 53 -5.68 6.14 0.23
CA LYS A 53 -5.69 7.02 1.40
C LYS A 53 -4.29 7.17 1.99
N ASN A 54 -3.92 8.39 2.37
CA ASN A 54 -2.73 8.64 3.19
C ASN A 54 -3.00 8.33 4.66
N LEU A 55 -2.24 7.40 5.22
CA LEU A 55 -2.24 7.05 6.64
C LEU A 55 -0.96 7.48 7.36
N GLY A 56 0.09 7.86 6.63
CA GLY A 56 1.37 8.24 7.22
C GLY A 56 1.35 9.65 7.82
N PRO A 57 2.29 9.97 8.72
CA PRO A 57 2.45 11.33 9.19
C PRO A 57 3.02 12.21 8.07
N GLY A 58 2.24 13.21 7.62
CA GLY A 58 2.69 14.21 6.67
C GLY A 58 1.98 14.18 5.31
N THR A 59 2.44 15.04 4.42
CA THR A 59 1.88 15.21 3.08
C THR A 59 2.67 14.37 2.10
N VAL A 60 1.98 13.60 1.25
CA VAL A 60 2.61 12.90 0.13
C VAL A 60 2.36 13.74 -1.13
N SER A 61 3.41 13.92 -1.93
CA SER A 61 3.33 14.57 -3.23
C SER A 61 3.85 13.66 -4.32
N SER A 62 3.16 13.61 -5.45
CA SER A 62 3.66 13.05 -6.71
C SER A 62 4.16 14.19 -7.59
N THR A 63 5.35 14.02 -8.13
CA THR A 63 5.95 14.93 -9.12
C THR A 63 5.54 14.56 -10.55
N GLY A 64 5.26 13.28 -10.80
CA GLY A 64 4.82 12.78 -12.11
C GLY A 64 4.07 11.46 -12.02
N ALA A 65 3.47 11.05 -13.14
CA ALA A 65 2.77 9.77 -13.23
C ALA A 65 3.71 8.56 -13.03
N THR A 66 5.02 8.74 -13.25
CA THR A 66 6.06 7.74 -13.01
C THR A 66 6.27 7.40 -11.54
N ASP A 67 5.80 8.26 -10.63
CA ASP A 67 5.88 8.02 -9.19
C ASP A 67 4.87 6.98 -8.71
N TRP A 68 3.89 6.66 -9.57
CA TRP A 68 2.91 5.63 -9.34
C TRP A 68 3.19 4.41 -10.22
N LYS A 69 3.29 3.24 -9.59
CA LYS A 69 3.32 1.96 -10.30
C LYS A 69 2.24 1.07 -9.74
N VAL A 70 1.31 0.68 -10.61
CA VAL A 70 0.20 -0.19 -10.24
C VAL A 70 0.38 -1.52 -10.93
N PHE A 71 0.17 -2.61 -10.19
CA PHE A 71 0.19 -3.97 -10.71
C PHE A 71 -1.11 -4.67 -10.36
N ILE A 72 -1.69 -5.37 -11.33
CA ILE A 72 -2.90 -6.17 -11.17
C ILE A 72 -2.55 -7.60 -11.60
N ASP A 73 -2.62 -8.54 -10.66
CA ASP A 73 -2.15 -9.93 -10.82
C ASP A 73 -0.70 -10.03 -11.36
N GLY A 74 0.14 -9.07 -10.97
CA GLY A 74 1.53 -8.97 -11.43
C GLY A 74 1.71 -8.33 -12.82
N THR A 75 0.63 -7.97 -13.50
CA THR A 75 0.68 -7.22 -14.77
C THR A 75 0.74 -5.72 -14.51
N SER A 76 1.67 -5.03 -15.16
CA SER A 76 1.82 -3.57 -15.04
C SER A 76 0.61 -2.85 -15.61
N CYS A 77 0.05 -1.93 -14.83
CA CYS A 77 -1.04 -1.04 -15.22
C CYS A 77 -0.48 0.35 -15.47
N ASP A 78 -0.75 0.91 -16.64
CA ASP A 78 -0.23 2.21 -17.06
C ASP A 78 -1.01 3.36 -16.42
N THR A 79 -0.33 4.19 -15.65
CA THR A 79 -0.86 5.35 -14.92
C THR A 79 -0.62 6.68 -15.65
N SER A 80 0.12 6.67 -16.77
CA SER A 80 0.59 7.88 -17.47
C SER A 80 -0.52 8.75 -18.03
N SER A 81 -1.63 8.13 -18.43
CA SER A 81 -2.73 8.81 -19.14
C SER A 81 -3.74 9.48 -18.20
N TRP A 82 -3.63 9.28 -16.89
CA TRP A 82 -4.74 9.55 -15.97
C TRP A 82 -4.47 10.62 -14.89
N GLY A 83 -3.50 11.51 -15.14
CA GLY A 83 -3.39 12.75 -14.36
C GLY A 83 -2.98 12.60 -12.90
N THR A 84 -2.25 11.53 -12.55
CA THR A 84 -1.70 11.34 -11.19
C THR A 84 -0.46 12.19 -10.89
N ALA A 85 -0.08 13.08 -11.82
CA ALA A 85 1.04 13.99 -11.69
C ALA A 85 0.67 15.25 -10.89
N GLY A 86 1.56 15.72 -10.03
CA GLY A 86 1.36 16.95 -9.25
C GLY A 86 0.34 16.81 -8.13
N LEU A 87 -0.11 15.59 -7.81
CA LEU A 87 -1.06 15.37 -6.72
C LEU A 87 -0.34 15.54 -5.39
N THR A 88 -0.89 16.37 -4.53
CA THR A 88 -0.43 16.55 -3.16
C THR A 88 -1.59 16.27 -2.22
N TRP A 89 -1.44 15.31 -1.32
CA TRP A 89 -2.51 14.92 -0.42
C TRP A 89 -2.03 14.72 1.01
N THR A 90 -2.79 15.30 1.93
CA THR A 90 -2.51 15.32 3.37
C THR A 90 -2.94 14.03 4.04
N VAL A 91 -2.51 13.83 5.29
CA VAL A 91 -2.94 12.72 6.14
C VAL A 91 -4.46 12.63 6.20
N GLY A 92 -5.00 11.43 6.02
CA GLY A 92 -6.44 11.17 6.05
C GLY A 92 -7.18 11.47 4.76
N SER A 93 -6.55 12.15 3.80
CA SER A 93 -7.12 12.40 2.48
C SER A 93 -6.96 11.19 1.56
N THR A 94 -7.88 11.08 0.60
CA THR A 94 -7.92 10.03 -0.42
C THR A 94 -7.70 10.64 -1.79
N VAL A 95 -6.94 9.95 -2.64
CA VAL A 95 -6.75 10.27 -4.07
C VAL A 95 -7.14 9.06 -4.90
N THR A 96 -7.72 9.30 -6.07
CA THR A 96 -8.04 8.21 -7.01
C THR A 96 -6.91 8.10 -8.03
N VAL A 97 -6.26 6.95 -8.05
CA VAL A 97 -5.26 6.55 -9.03
C VAL A 97 -5.96 5.75 -10.11
N GLN A 98 -5.96 6.28 -11.32
CA GLN A 98 -6.51 5.59 -12.47
C GLN A 98 -5.38 4.96 -13.30
N CYS A 99 -5.64 3.78 -13.84
CA CYS A 99 -4.67 3.09 -14.69
C CYS A 99 -5.35 2.20 -15.73
N SER A 100 -4.61 1.86 -16.79
CA SER A 100 -5.07 0.98 -17.86
C SER A 100 -4.12 -0.19 -18.11
N LEU A 101 -4.68 -1.39 -18.26
CA LEU A 101 -3.94 -2.59 -18.67
C LEU A 101 -3.88 -2.69 -20.20
N SER A 102 -2.82 -3.33 -20.72
CA SER A 102 -2.71 -3.66 -22.15
C SER A 102 -3.68 -4.77 -22.59
N SER A 103 -4.21 -5.53 -21.64
CA SER A 103 -5.19 -6.60 -21.87
C SER A 103 -6.13 -6.67 -20.69
N ALA A 104 -7.43 -6.74 -20.96
CA ALA A 104 -8.46 -6.78 -19.93
C ALA A 104 -8.33 -8.06 -19.07
N VAL A 105 -8.49 -7.92 -17.76
CA VAL A 105 -8.60 -9.04 -16.82
C VAL A 105 -10.06 -9.40 -16.54
N PRO A 106 -10.39 -10.67 -16.20
CA PRO A 106 -11.78 -11.08 -16.00
C PRO A 106 -12.46 -10.40 -14.80
N THR A 107 -13.41 -9.50 -15.03
CA THR A 107 -14.14 -8.75 -13.98
C THR A 107 -14.97 -9.61 -13.02
N THR A 108 -15.06 -10.93 -13.24
CA THR A 108 -15.76 -11.89 -12.39
C THR A 108 -14.83 -12.66 -11.46
N LYS A 109 -13.52 -12.38 -11.48
CA LYS A 109 -12.53 -13.05 -10.65
C LYS A 109 -11.94 -12.09 -9.60
N GLN A 110 -11.37 -12.70 -8.57
CA GLN A 110 -10.57 -11.95 -7.60
C GLN A 110 -9.25 -11.54 -8.24
N HIS A 111 -8.78 -10.33 -7.91
CA HIS A 111 -7.55 -9.78 -8.44
C HIS A 111 -6.68 -9.22 -7.31
N ASN A 112 -5.39 -9.50 -7.37
CA ASN A 112 -4.42 -8.91 -6.46
C ASN A 112 -3.91 -7.59 -7.02
N ILE A 113 -4.17 -6.49 -6.33
CA ILE A 113 -3.76 -5.15 -6.73
C ILE A 113 -2.62 -4.70 -5.81
N VAL A 114 -1.50 -4.31 -6.39
CA VAL A 114 -0.36 -3.74 -5.67
C VAL A 114 -0.09 -2.36 -6.23
N VAL A 115 -0.08 -1.36 -5.34
CA VAL A 115 0.22 0.02 -5.68
C VAL A 115 1.50 0.43 -4.98
N TYR A 116 2.47 0.88 -5.77
CA TYR A 116 3.65 1.59 -5.31
C TYR A 116 3.44 3.07 -5.58
N GLY A 117 3.50 3.87 -4.52
CA GLY A 117 3.32 5.31 -4.58
C GLY A 117 4.63 6.09 -4.33
N PRO A 118 4.54 7.43 -4.38
CA PRO A 118 5.66 8.32 -4.08
C PRO A 118 6.25 8.06 -2.69
N GLY A 119 7.54 8.38 -2.51
CA GLY A 119 8.22 8.21 -1.22
C GLY A 119 8.52 6.74 -0.85
N GLY A 120 8.45 5.81 -1.81
CA GLY A 120 8.70 4.39 -1.58
C GLY A 120 7.54 3.69 -0.84
N THR A 121 6.34 4.26 -0.90
CA THR A 121 5.16 3.71 -0.25
C THR A 121 4.58 2.55 -1.04
N GLN A 122 4.01 1.58 -0.33
CA GLN A 122 3.40 0.40 -0.95
C GLN A 122 2.11 0.02 -0.23
N ALA A 123 1.09 -0.33 -1.00
CA ALA A 123 -0.12 -0.97 -0.50
C ALA A 123 -0.52 -2.13 -1.40
N GLN A 124 -1.18 -3.12 -0.79
CA GLN A 124 -1.76 -4.27 -1.48
C GLN A 124 -3.23 -4.38 -1.12
N TYR A 125 -4.06 -4.74 -2.10
CA TYR A 125 -5.49 -4.89 -1.97
C TYR A 125 -5.97 -6.10 -2.76
N LEU A 126 -6.80 -6.92 -2.13
CA LEU A 126 -7.45 -8.04 -2.81
C LEU A 126 -8.81 -7.56 -3.28
N TYR A 127 -8.96 -7.39 -4.59
CA TYR A 127 -10.21 -7.01 -5.22
C TYR A 127 -11.15 -8.22 -5.28
N TYR A 128 -12.38 -7.99 -4.84
CA TYR A 128 -13.49 -8.92 -4.98
C TYR A 128 -14.53 -8.32 -5.92
N PRO A 129 -14.92 -9.06 -6.96
CA PRO A 129 -15.95 -8.59 -7.87
C PRO A 129 -17.31 -8.50 -7.15
N PRO A 130 -18.16 -7.52 -7.50
CA PRO A 130 -19.49 -7.42 -6.92
C PRO A 130 -20.31 -8.69 -7.22
N PRO A 131 -21.17 -9.15 -6.29
CA PRO A 131 -22.14 -10.18 -6.61
C PRO A 131 -23.06 -9.67 -7.74
N SER A 132 -23.21 -10.47 -8.79
CA SER A 132 -24.10 -10.25 -9.93
C SER A 132 -25.57 -10.41 -9.57
#